data_AF-A0A1Z9X2A8-F1
#
_entry.id   AF-A0A1Z9X2A8-F1
#
_cell.length_a   1.000
_cell.length_b   1.000
_cell.length_c   1.000
_cell.angle_alpha   90.00
_cell.angle_beta   90.00
_cell.angle_gamma   90.00
#
_symmetry.space_group_name_H-M   'P 1'
#
loop_
_entity.id
_entity.type
_entity.pdbx_description
1 polymer ?
#
loop_
_entity_poly.entity_id
_entity_poly.type
_entity_poly.pdbx_seq_one_letter_code
_entity_poly.pdbx_strand_id
1 'polypeptide(L)'
;MSLFIMNKFGHYFVVESTIDTSKLDGCSCFDSLNALLEAAALNTECSVEELNGSEIRVLQHEDVWHESTHRGELIPIDDTLSIYDFLSEYEC
;
A
#
# COMPACT_ATOMS: atom_id res chain seq x y z
N MET A 1 8.19 -10.71 -4.83
CA MET A 1 7.11 -10.39 -5.78
C MET A 1 6.29 -9.32 -5.08
N SER A 2 6.05 -8.19 -5.74
CA SER A 2 5.34 -7.07 -5.11
C SER A 2 3.84 -7.19 -5.37
N LEU A 3 3.04 -6.85 -4.35
CA LEU A 3 1.59 -6.76 -4.44
C LEU A 3 1.19 -5.28 -4.48
N PHE A 4 0.25 -4.95 -5.35
CA PHE A 4 -0.24 -3.59 -5.56
C PHE A 4 -1.65 -3.51 -5.00
N ILE A 5 -1.86 -2.73 -3.96
CA ILE A 5 -3.10 -2.73 -3.17
C ILE A 5 -3.61 -1.31 -3.05
N MET A 6 -4.91 -1.10 -3.23
CA MET A 6 -5.59 0.15 -2.88
C MET A 6 -6.67 -0.16 -1.85
N ASN A 7 -6.76 0.63 -0.79
CA ASN A 7 -7.80 0.48 0.21
C ASN A 7 -9.09 1.22 -0.17
N LYS A 8 -10.14 1.05 0.64
CA LYS A 8 -11.46 1.67 0.44
C LYS A 8 -11.45 3.20 0.47
N PHE A 9 -10.39 3.80 1.03
CA PHE A 9 -10.20 5.24 1.12
C PHE A 9 -9.36 5.81 -0.04
N GLY A 10 -8.90 4.97 -0.96
CA GLY A 10 -8.10 5.38 -2.11
C GLY A 10 -6.61 5.51 -1.83
N HIS A 11 -6.13 5.12 -0.63
CA HIS A 11 -4.71 5.00 -0.36
C HIS A 11 -4.15 3.76 -1.04
N TYR A 12 -2.96 3.89 -1.62
CA TYR A 12 -2.34 2.87 -2.45
C TYR A 12 -0.97 2.46 -1.93
N PHE A 13 -0.74 1.15 -1.93
CA PHE A 13 0.37 0.48 -1.29
C PHE A 13 1.10 -0.45 -2.27
N VAL A 14 2.42 -0.53 -2.11
CA VAL A 14 3.25 -1.54 -2.75
C VAL A 14 3.84 -2.43 -1.67
N VAL A 15 3.29 -3.64 -1.53
CA VAL A 15 3.75 -4.60 -0.52
C VAL A 15 4.81 -5.50 -1.15
N GLU A 16 6.06 -5.39 -0.68
CA GLU A 16 7.21 -6.15 -1.22
C GLU A 16 7.40 -7.51 -0.53
N SER A 17 6.48 -7.87 0.37
CA SER A 17 6.46 -9.13 1.12
C SER A 17 5.18 -9.93 0.83
N THR A 18 5.21 -11.23 1.15
CA THR A 18 4.05 -12.10 0.89
C THR A 18 3.00 -11.92 1.98
N ILE A 19 1.77 -11.60 1.59
CA ILE A 19 0.60 -11.55 2.49
C ILE A 19 -0.56 -12.35 1.90
N ASP A 20 -1.51 -12.72 2.75
CA ASP A 20 -2.76 -13.35 2.33
C ASP A 20 -3.81 -12.28 2.01
N THR A 21 -3.95 -11.93 0.72
CA THR A 21 -4.86 -10.87 0.28
C THR A 21 -6.34 -11.18 0.55
N SER A 22 -6.71 -12.44 0.83
CA SER A 22 -8.08 -12.81 1.20
C SER A 22 -8.53 -12.25 2.56
N LYS A 23 -7.57 -11.79 3.37
CA LYS A 23 -7.83 -11.16 4.68
C LYS A 23 -7.99 -9.65 4.61
N LEU A 24 -7.82 -9.04 3.44
CA LEU A 24 -8.00 -7.61 3.25
C LEU A 24 -9.50 -7.30 3.15
N ASP A 25 -9.96 -6.36 3.97
CA ASP A 25 -11.32 -5.83 3.91
C ASP A 25 -11.34 -4.55 3.06
N GLY A 26 -12.27 -4.49 2.11
CA GLY A 26 -12.47 -3.28 1.27
C GLY A 26 -11.30 -2.91 0.33
N CYS A 27 -10.28 -3.75 0.18
CA CYS A 27 -9.15 -3.48 -0.69
C CYS A 27 -9.35 -4.02 -2.12
N SER A 28 -8.77 -3.31 -3.08
CA SER A 28 -8.60 -3.77 -4.46
C SER A 28 -7.14 -4.16 -4.69
N CYS A 29 -6.90 -5.32 -5.32
CA CYS A 29 -5.56 -5.76 -5.72
C CYS A 29 -5.36 -5.58 -7.22
N PHE A 30 -4.15 -5.21 -7.61
CA PHE A 30 -3.78 -4.93 -9.00
C PHE A 30 -2.57 -5.75 -9.42
N ASP A 31 -2.47 -6.04 -10.72
CA ASP A 31 -1.38 -6.83 -11.28
C ASP A 31 -0.10 -6.01 -11.53
N SER A 32 -0.20 -4.68 -11.49
CA SER A 32 0.94 -3.78 -11.73
C SER A 32 0.78 -2.43 -11.04
N LEU A 33 1.91 -1.75 -10.82
CA LEU A 33 1.92 -0.37 -10.32
C LEU A 33 1.13 0.56 -11.24
N ASN A 34 1.23 0.40 -12.56
CA ASN A 34 0.51 1.26 -13.50
C ASN A 34 -1.02 1.13 -13.31
N ALA A 35 -1.53 -0.10 -13.20
CA ALA A 35 -2.96 -0.35 -12.99
C ALA A 35 -3.46 0.24 -11.65
N LEU A 36 -2.63 0.17 -10.59
CA LEU A 36 -2.89 0.82 -9.31
C LEU A 36 -2.97 2.34 -9.44
N LEU A 37 -1.96 2.96 -10.09
CA LEU A 37 -1.89 4.40 -10.26
C LEU A 37 -2.99 4.93 -11.18
N GLU A 38 -3.36 4.19 -12.23
CA GLU A 38 -4.52 4.52 -13.09
C GLU A 38 -5.81 4.52 -12.27
N ALA A 39 -6.02 3.53 -11.40
CA ALA A 39 -7.18 3.49 -10.51
C ALA A 39 -7.17 4.62 -9.47
N ALA A 40 -6.00 4.94 -8.91
CA ALA A 40 -5.86 6.05 -7.97
C ALA A 40 -6.10 7.41 -8.65
N ALA A 41 -5.58 7.63 -9.87
CA ALA A 41 -5.78 8.85 -10.65
C ALA A 41 -7.26 9.12 -10.96
N LEU A 42 -8.04 8.06 -11.22
CA LEU A 42 -9.49 8.16 -11.39
C LEU A 42 -10.21 8.63 -10.12
N ASN A 43 -9.63 8.38 -8.93
CA ASN A 43 -10.20 8.77 -7.64
C ASN A 43 -9.72 10.15 -7.15
N THR A 44 -8.57 10.66 -7.60
CA THR A 44 -7.91 11.81 -6.96
C THR A 44 -7.77 13.08 -7.80
N GLU A 45 -8.34 13.15 -9.02
CA GLU A 45 -8.12 14.25 -9.98
C GLU A 45 -6.63 14.52 -10.31
N CYS A 46 -5.72 13.66 -9.83
CA CYS A 46 -4.29 13.72 -10.12
C CYS A 46 -3.95 12.90 -11.36
N SER A 47 -2.87 13.28 -12.04
CA SER A 47 -2.29 12.45 -13.09
C SER A 47 -1.48 11.28 -12.52
N VAL A 48 -1.35 10.20 -13.29
CA VAL A 48 -0.50 9.05 -12.94
C VAL A 48 0.95 9.50 -12.66
N GLU A 49 1.44 10.50 -13.38
CA GLU A 49 2.80 11.05 -13.19
C GLU A 49 2.98 11.74 -11.84
N GLU A 50 1.93 12.39 -11.31
CA GLU A 50 1.95 13.02 -9.98
C GLU A 50 1.86 12.00 -8.85
N LEU A 51 1.16 10.89 -9.08
CA LEU A 51 0.99 9.82 -8.08
C LEU A 51 2.20 8.88 -8.03
N ASN A 52 2.94 8.75 -9.13
CA ASN A 52 4.12 7.89 -9.22
C ASN A 52 5.24 8.38 -8.30
N GLY A 53 5.74 7.50 -7.43
CA GLY A 53 6.74 7.82 -6.41
C GLY A 53 6.13 8.27 -5.07
N SER A 54 4.81 8.42 -5.00
CA SER A 54 4.07 8.73 -3.77
C SER A 54 3.42 7.48 -3.16
N GLU A 55 3.70 6.29 -3.68
CA GLU A 55 3.18 5.03 -3.13
C GLU A 55 3.76 4.72 -1.74
N ILE A 56 2.91 4.21 -0.85
CA ILE A 56 3.35 3.70 0.45
C ILE A 56 3.92 2.30 0.23
N ARG A 57 5.24 2.13 0.38
CA ARG A 57 5.86 0.82 0.24
C ARG A 57 5.88 0.12 1.58
N VAL A 58 5.49 -1.15 1.61
CA VAL A 58 5.39 -1.93 2.84
C VAL A 58 6.18 -3.22 2.69
N LEU A 59 7.03 -3.53 3.67
CA LEU A 59 7.81 -4.76 3.68
C LEU A 59 7.93 -5.36 5.08
N GLN A 60 8.17 -6.66 5.14
CA GLN A 60 8.46 -7.36 6.37
C GLN A 60 9.97 -7.63 6.46
N HIS A 61 10.58 -7.21 7.58
CA HIS A 61 11.98 -7.46 7.89
C HIS A 61 12.10 -7.92 9.33
N GLU A 62 12.80 -9.05 9.58
CA GLU A 62 12.96 -9.63 10.92
C GLU A 62 11.62 -9.79 11.68
N ASP A 63 10.60 -10.31 10.98
CA ASP A 63 9.22 -10.48 11.46
C ASP A 63 8.44 -9.19 11.77
N VAL A 64 9.05 -8.02 11.59
CA VAL A 64 8.41 -6.70 11.82
C VAL A 64 8.02 -6.06 10.49
N TRP A 65 6.80 -5.51 10.44
CA TRP A 65 6.31 -4.78 9.28
C TRP A 65 6.82 -3.34 9.29
N HIS A 66 7.24 -2.85 8.13
CA HIS A 66 7.74 -1.50 7.96
C HIS A 66 7.07 -0.84 6.76
N GLU A 67 6.75 0.44 6.87
CA GLU A 67 6.45 1.31 5.75
C GLU A 67 7.68 2.12 5.35
N SER A 68 7.85 2.39 4.05
CA SER A 68 8.87 3.28 3.53
C SER A 68 8.32 4.67 3.36
N THR A 69 9.05 5.68 3.85
CA THR A 69 8.80 7.07 3.50
C THR A 69 9.24 7.37 2.07
N HIS A 70 8.84 8.54 1.55
CA HIS A 70 9.33 9.12 0.29
C HIS A 70 10.86 9.31 0.25
N ARG A 71 11.56 9.17 1.39
CA ARG A 71 13.03 9.26 1.50
C ARG A 71 13.71 7.89 1.53
N GLY A 72 12.94 6.80 1.48
CA GLY A 72 13.44 5.43 1.63
C GLY A 72 13.73 5.03 3.07
N GLU A 73 13.29 5.83 4.06
CA GLU A 73 13.43 5.47 5.47
C GLU A 73 12.35 4.45 5.84
N LEU A 74 12.73 3.40 6.57
CA LEU A 74 11.81 2.37 7.04
C LEU A 74 11.29 2.72 8.43
N ILE A 75 9.98 2.88 8.55
CA ILE A 75 9.28 3.14 9.79
C ILE A 75 8.53 1.87 10.18
N PRO A 76 8.72 1.34 11.41
CA PRO A 76 7.97 0.17 11.86
C PRO A 76 6.47 0.50 11.95
N ILE A 77 5.65 -0.36 11.38
CA ILE A 77 4.19 -0.32 11.54
C ILE A 77 3.87 -0.83 12.95
N ASP A 78 2.92 -0.17 13.61
CA ASP A 78 2.53 -0.49 15.00
C ASP A 78 2.21 -1.98 15.18
N ASP A 79 2.95 -2.66 16.06
CA ASP A 79 2.81 -4.08 16.35
C ASP A 79 1.44 -4.45 16.97
N THR A 80 0.66 -3.46 17.40
CA THR A 80 -0.70 -3.68 17.92
C THR A 80 -1.74 -3.87 16.80
N LEU A 81 -1.42 -3.47 15.57
CA LEU A 81 -2.29 -3.63 14.41
C LEU A 81 -1.78 -4.78 13.54
N SER A 82 -2.70 -5.60 13.04
CA SER A 82 -2.30 -6.54 12.00
C SER A 82 -1.98 -5.77 10.72
N ILE A 83 -1.07 -6.31 9.89
CA ILE A 83 -0.80 -5.71 8.58
C ILE A 83 -2.07 -5.58 7.72
N TYR A 84 -3.04 -6.47 7.92
CA TYR A 84 -4.32 -6.43 7.22
C TYR A 84 -5.16 -5.23 7.67
N ASP A 85 -5.23 -4.96 8.98
CA ASP A 85 -5.93 -3.78 9.50
C ASP A 85 -5.25 -2.50 9.04
N PHE A 86 -3.92 -2.45 9.04
CA PHE A 86 -3.17 -1.33 8.49
C PHE A 86 -3.53 -1.10 7.02
N LEU A 87 -3.43 -2.12 6.16
CA LEU A 87 -3.71 -1.96 4.73
C LEU A 87 -5.18 -1.64 4.44
N SER A 88 -6.13 -2.15 5.24
CA SER A 88 -7.57 -1.94 5.03
C SER A 88 -8.08 -0.59 5.58
N GLU A 89 -7.60 -0.19 6.76
CA GLU A 89 -8.15 0.93 7.53
C GLU A 89 -7.25 2.18 7.56
N TYR A 90 -6.12 2.20 6.83
CA TYR A 90 -5.29 3.39 6.76
C TYR A 90 -6.06 4.60 6.21
N GLU A 91 -6.22 5.61 7.04
CA GLU A 91 -6.84 6.92 6.76
C GLU A 91 -5.86 7.98 7.29
N CYS A 92 -5.15 8.68 6.40
CA CYS A 92 -4.15 9.68 6.79
C CYS A 92 -4.74 11.09 6.92
#